data_AF-A2FH60-F1
#
_entry.id   AF-A2FH60-F1
#
_cell.length_a   1.000
_cell.length_b   1.000
_cell.length_c   1.000
_cell.angle_alpha   90.00
_cell.angle_beta   90.00
_cell.angle_gamma   90.00
#
_symmetry.space_group_name_H-M   'P 1'
#
loop_
_entity.id
_entity.type
_entity.pdbx_description
1 polymer ?
#
loop_
_entity_poly.entity_id
_entity_poly.type
_entity_poly.pdbx_seq_one_letter_code
_entity_poly.pdbx_strand_id
1 'polypeptide(L)'
;MSEYKFYSYNALATAVKGEFINGKNVNVILNKKFVKESKYGQFVKPYAIIIDRKRYTPHEIAVLLKQKGIFVNIKDTHYTIMKNSNAEFFSIVLDLSQPKEYKKGEMITKYYPSSLKTITNKNIIKKLLPVIEEATIEYDEEGSEIVEEIDPEAL
;
A
#
# COMPACT_ATOMS: atom_id res chain seq x y z
N MET A 1 -7.73 19.67 0.94
CA MET A 1 -7.25 18.27 0.98
C MET A 1 -6.77 17.97 2.39
N SER A 2 -7.20 16.85 2.98
CA SER A 2 -6.78 16.44 4.33
C SER A 2 -5.28 16.10 4.39
N GLU A 3 -4.74 16.07 5.61
CA GLU A 3 -3.36 15.65 5.89
C GLU A 3 -3.07 14.19 5.49
N TYR A 4 -1.79 13.81 5.52
CA TYR A 4 -1.39 12.42 5.40
C TYR A 4 -2.06 11.55 6.46
N LYS A 5 -2.65 10.43 6.05
CA LYS A 5 -3.41 9.56 6.96
C LYS A 5 -2.66 8.27 7.28
N PHE A 6 -2.60 7.94 8.57
CA PHE A 6 -2.07 6.69 9.09
C PHE A 6 -3.24 5.75 9.40
N TYR A 7 -3.29 4.60 8.74
CA TYR A 7 -4.34 3.61 8.92
C TYR A 7 -3.84 2.41 9.71
N SER A 8 -4.64 1.96 10.68
CA SER A 8 -4.58 0.56 11.11
C SER A 8 -5.13 -0.34 10.00
N TYR A 9 -4.84 -1.64 10.05
CA TYR A 9 -5.32 -2.59 9.02
C TYR A 9 -6.85 -2.57 8.87
N ASN A 10 -7.57 -2.53 9.99
CA ASN A 10 -9.03 -2.48 9.95
C ASN A 10 -9.54 -1.13 9.43
N ALA A 11 -8.91 -0.01 9.82
CA ALA A 11 -9.31 1.30 9.33
C ALA A 11 -9.11 1.42 7.81
N LEU A 12 -7.99 0.89 7.28
CA LEU A 12 -7.76 0.84 5.83
C LEU A 12 -8.80 -0.07 5.16
N ALA A 13 -9.05 -1.26 5.70
CA ALA A 13 -10.04 -2.20 5.16
C ALA A 13 -11.43 -1.56 5.07
N THR A 14 -11.88 -0.89 6.13
CA THR A 14 -13.17 -0.20 6.17
C THR A 14 -13.23 0.96 5.18
N ALA A 15 -12.17 1.77 5.10
CA ALA A 15 -12.11 2.89 4.16
C ALA A 15 -12.16 2.40 2.71
N VAL A 16 -11.35 1.37 2.38
CA VAL A 16 -11.35 0.76 1.04
C VAL A 16 -12.70 0.09 0.73
N LYS A 17 -13.33 -0.59 1.70
CA LYS A 17 -14.67 -1.18 1.48
C LYS A 17 -15.75 -0.12 1.20
N GLY A 18 -15.61 1.08 1.78
CA GLY A 18 -16.50 2.21 1.51
C GLY A 18 -16.46 2.65 0.05
N GLU A 19 -15.26 2.76 -0.54
CA GLU A 19 -15.09 3.13 -1.96
C GLU A 19 -15.32 1.94 -2.92
N PHE A 20 -14.95 0.74 -2.49
CA PHE A 20 -15.05 -0.50 -3.27
C PHE A 20 -16.06 -1.44 -2.62
N ILE A 21 -17.35 -1.12 -2.74
CA ILE A 21 -18.45 -1.83 -2.06
C ILE A 21 -18.44 -3.33 -2.39
N ASN A 22 -18.13 -3.69 -3.64
CA ASN A 22 -18.05 -5.08 -4.09
C ASN A 22 -16.67 -5.72 -3.87
N GLY A 23 -15.72 -4.96 -3.34
CA GLY A 23 -14.35 -5.39 -3.05
C GLY A 23 -14.33 -6.58 -2.09
N LYS A 24 -13.61 -7.65 -2.44
CA LYS A 24 -13.49 -8.86 -1.60
C LYS A 24 -12.13 -9.01 -0.96
N ASN A 25 -11.05 -8.61 -1.63
CA ASN A 25 -9.70 -8.79 -1.12
C ASN A 25 -8.85 -7.56 -1.38
N VAL A 26 -8.11 -7.12 -0.37
CA VAL A 26 -7.09 -6.08 -0.49
C VAL A 26 -5.75 -6.67 -0.08
N ASN A 27 -4.74 -6.52 -0.93
CA ASN A 27 -3.37 -6.87 -0.62
C ASN A 27 -2.55 -5.58 -0.58
N VAL A 28 -2.10 -5.21 0.60
CA VAL A 28 -1.22 -4.06 0.80
C VAL A 28 0.22 -4.56 0.71
N ILE A 29 0.88 -4.24 -0.39
CA ILE A 29 2.24 -4.66 -0.66
C ILE A 29 3.20 -3.71 0.05
N LEU A 30 4.12 -4.27 0.81
CA LEU A 30 5.11 -3.56 1.60
C LEU A 30 6.52 -4.02 1.21
N ASN A 31 7.47 -3.09 1.26
CA ASN A 31 8.90 -3.42 1.27
C ASN A 31 9.44 -3.16 2.67
N LYS A 32 10.11 -4.15 3.28
CA LYS A 32 10.61 -4.04 4.67
C LYS A 32 11.62 -2.90 4.83
N LYS A 33 12.38 -2.56 3.78
CA LYS A 33 13.39 -1.48 3.81
C LYS A 33 12.78 -0.10 4.04
N PHE A 34 11.49 0.08 3.72
CA PHE A 34 10.79 1.35 3.88
C PHE A 34 9.94 1.43 5.15
N VAL A 35 9.97 0.39 5.99
CA VAL A 35 9.32 0.43 7.29
C VAL A 35 10.08 1.40 8.20
N LYS A 36 9.35 2.34 8.79
CA LYS A 36 9.88 3.31 9.74
C LYS A 36 9.38 2.98 11.13
N GLU A 37 10.24 3.17 12.11
CA GLU A 37 9.91 3.07 13.53
C GLU A 37 9.72 4.48 14.11
N SER A 38 8.76 4.62 15.02
CA SER A 38 8.56 5.83 15.82
C SER A 38 8.20 5.45 17.25
N LYS A 39 8.16 6.44 18.13
CA LYS A 39 7.68 6.26 19.51
C LYS A 39 6.24 5.75 19.63
N TYR A 40 5.46 5.80 18.54
CA TYR A 40 4.06 5.36 18.49
C TYR A 40 3.86 4.04 17.72
N GLY A 41 4.95 3.35 17.36
CA GLY A 41 4.92 2.09 16.63
C GLY A 41 5.55 2.19 15.24
N GLN A 42 5.35 1.15 14.43
CA GLN A 42 5.96 1.02 13.12
C GLN A 42 4.94 1.27 12.01
N PHE A 43 5.38 1.96 10.96
CA PHE A 43 4.52 2.30 9.83
C PHE A 43 5.29 2.30 8.52
N VAL A 44 4.56 2.24 7.42
CA VAL A 44 5.15 2.18 6.09
C VAL A 44 4.23 2.83 5.07
N LYS A 45 4.81 3.53 4.10
CA LYS A 45 4.09 3.91 2.89
C LYS A 45 3.93 2.64 2.05
N PRO A 46 2.71 2.20 1.70
CA PRO A 46 2.53 1.04 0.85
C PRO A 46 3.35 1.16 -0.43
N TYR A 47 3.86 0.03 -0.91
CA TYR A 47 4.53 -0.03 -2.20
C TYR A 47 3.52 -0.07 -3.35
N ALA A 48 2.49 -0.92 -3.18
CA ALA A 48 1.34 -1.02 -4.06
C ALA A 48 0.13 -1.54 -3.27
N ILE A 49 -1.07 -1.32 -3.78
CA ILE A 49 -2.30 -1.88 -3.21
C ILE A 49 -3.02 -2.62 -4.33
N ILE A 50 -3.38 -3.88 -4.10
CA ILE A 50 -4.13 -4.68 -5.07
C ILE A 50 -5.50 -4.98 -4.49
N ILE A 51 -6.55 -4.59 -5.21
CA ILE A 51 -7.95 -4.83 -4.85
C ILE A 51 -8.54 -5.76 -5.91
N ASP A 52 -8.98 -6.95 -5.52
CA ASP A 52 -9.60 -7.96 -6.41
C ASP A 52 -8.86 -8.19 -7.74
N ARG A 53 -7.51 -8.17 -7.69
CA ARG A 53 -6.56 -8.34 -8.82
C ARG A 53 -6.23 -7.06 -9.61
N LYS A 54 -6.91 -5.95 -9.37
CA LYS A 54 -6.52 -4.65 -9.94
C LYS A 54 -5.49 -3.97 -9.04
N ARG A 55 -4.35 -3.59 -9.63
CA ARG A 55 -3.26 -2.89 -8.94
C ARG A 55 -3.54 -1.39 -8.96
N TYR A 56 -3.25 -0.76 -7.83
CA TYR A 56 -3.27 0.67 -7.61
C TYR A 56 -1.97 1.12 -6.95
N THR A 57 -1.52 2.29 -7.34
CA THR A 57 -0.49 3.03 -6.63
C THR A 57 -1.02 3.52 -5.29
N PRO A 58 -0.14 3.79 -4.30
CA PRO A 58 -0.54 4.39 -3.03
C PRO A 58 -1.20 5.77 -3.22
N HIS A 59 -0.82 6.51 -4.27
CA HIS A 59 -1.39 7.82 -4.57
C HIS A 59 -2.82 7.70 -5.09
N GLU A 60 -3.10 6.80 -6.04
CA GLU A 60 -4.46 6.58 -6.54
C GLU A 60 -5.41 6.19 -5.41
N ILE A 61 -5.01 5.28 -4.51
CA ILE A 61 -5.83 4.94 -3.34
C ILE A 61 -6.00 6.15 -2.42
N ALA A 62 -4.96 6.95 -2.20
CA ALA A 62 -5.07 8.16 -1.39
C ALA A 62 -6.11 9.13 -1.98
N VAL A 63 -6.06 9.37 -3.30
CA VAL A 63 -7.01 10.24 -4.02
C VAL A 63 -8.44 9.72 -3.88
N LEU A 64 -8.67 8.42 -4.11
CA LEU A 64 -9.99 7.80 -3.94
C LEU A 64 -10.51 7.93 -2.50
N LEU A 65 -9.62 7.80 -1.51
CA LEU A 65 -9.94 8.00 -0.10
C LEU A 65 -9.95 9.47 0.34
N LYS A 66 -9.82 10.42 -0.59
CA LYS A 66 -9.78 11.88 -0.37
C LYS A 66 -8.68 12.32 0.61
N GLN A 67 -7.53 11.64 0.57
CA GLN A 67 -6.34 11.92 1.39
C GLN A 67 -5.18 12.45 0.54
N LYS A 68 -4.28 13.25 1.12
CA LYS A 68 -3.03 13.66 0.45
C LYS A 68 -2.06 12.49 0.24
N GLY A 69 -2.10 11.51 1.13
CA GLY A 69 -1.28 10.31 1.07
C GLY A 69 -1.61 9.38 2.23
N ILE A 70 -1.22 8.11 2.10
CA ILE A 70 -1.55 7.09 3.10
C ILE A 70 -0.30 6.37 3.60
N PHE A 71 -0.33 6.07 4.89
CA PHE A 71 0.61 5.20 5.59
C PHE A 71 -0.18 4.10 6.30
N VAL A 72 0.44 2.94 6.48
CA VAL A 72 -0.15 1.80 7.17
C VAL A 72 0.67 1.49 8.41
N ASN A 73 0.02 1.46 9.56
CA ASN A 73 0.60 1.06 10.83
C ASN A 73 0.71 -0.47 10.85
N ILE A 74 1.92 -0.97 11.06
CA ILE A 74 2.22 -2.40 11.11
C ILE A 74 2.01 -2.89 12.54
N LYS A 75 1.30 -4.01 12.70
CA LYS A 75 1.16 -4.67 14.01
C LYS A 75 2.53 -5.16 14.49
N ASP A 76 2.85 -5.01 15.77
CA ASP A 76 4.15 -5.43 16.34
C ASP A 76 4.49 -6.90 16.03
N THR A 77 3.49 -7.79 16.06
CA THR A 77 3.67 -9.20 15.70
C THR A 77 4.07 -9.39 14.23
N HIS A 78 3.45 -8.64 13.32
CA HIS A 78 3.81 -8.66 11.90
C HIS A 78 5.19 -8.03 11.68
N TYR A 79 5.49 -6.93 12.37
CA TYR A 79 6.78 -6.27 12.29
C TYR A 79 7.92 -7.21 12.72
N THR A 80 7.73 -7.93 13.82
CA THR A 80 8.69 -8.92 14.32
C THR A 80 8.95 -10.02 13.29
N ILE A 81 7.91 -10.56 12.65
CA ILE A 81 8.03 -11.55 11.58
C ILE A 81 8.79 -10.97 10.38
N MET A 82 8.48 -9.73 9.96
CA MET A 82 9.15 -9.07 8.84
C MET A 82 10.64 -8.85 9.11
N LYS A 83 10.99 -8.40 10.33
CA LYS A 83 12.36 -8.13 10.75
C LYS A 83 13.23 -9.40 10.75
N ASN A 84 12.67 -10.52 11.20
CA ASN A 84 13.37 -11.80 11.29
C ASN A 84 13.39 -12.59 9.96
N SER A 85 12.77 -12.08 8.90
CA SER A 85 12.68 -12.76 7.61
C SER A 85 13.72 -12.22 6.62
N ASN A 86 14.29 -13.11 5.81
CA ASN A 86 15.19 -12.75 4.70
C ASN A 86 14.46 -12.13 3.50
N ALA A 87 13.13 -12.23 3.43
CA ALA A 87 12.36 -11.63 2.36
C ALA A 87 12.40 -10.11 2.42
N GLU A 88 12.29 -9.45 1.27
CA GLU A 88 12.20 -8.00 1.16
C GLU A 88 10.74 -7.51 1.09
N PHE A 89 9.89 -8.28 0.41
CA PHE A 89 8.49 -7.92 0.15
C PHE A 89 7.50 -8.77 0.94
N PHE A 90 6.45 -8.10 1.41
CA PHE A 90 5.37 -8.70 2.18
C PHE A 90 4.03 -8.17 1.68
N SER A 91 2.96 -8.92 1.92
CA SER A 91 1.58 -8.50 1.70
C SER A 91 0.83 -8.56 3.02
N ILE A 92 0.19 -7.47 3.42
CA ILE A 92 -0.90 -7.53 4.39
C ILE A 92 -2.17 -7.82 3.60
N VAL A 93 -2.72 -9.02 3.77
CA VAL A 93 -3.97 -9.43 3.15
C VAL A 93 -5.11 -9.04 4.07
N LEU A 94 -6.05 -8.26 3.55
CA LEU A 94 -7.29 -7.86 4.21
C LEU A 94 -8.45 -8.53 3.46
N ASP A 95 -9.22 -9.34 4.18
CA ASP A 95 -10.41 -10.00 3.65
C ASP A 95 -11.62 -9.08 3.86
N LEU A 96 -12.17 -8.56 2.77
CA LEU A 96 -13.31 -7.66 2.73
C LEU A 96 -14.64 -8.37 2.40
N SER A 97 -14.63 -9.70 2.31
CA SER A 97 -15.82 -10.48 1.94
C SER A 97 -16.94 -10.30 2.97
N GLN A 98 -16.63 -10.46 4.25
CA GLN A 98 -17.53 -10.22 5.36
C GLN A 98 -16.79 -9.69 6.60
N PRO A 99 -17.32 -8.66 7.29
CA PRO A 99 -16.78 -8.24 8.57
C PRO A 99 -17.05 -9.32 9.62
N LYS A 100 -16.08 -9.58 10.48
CA LYS A 100 -16.24 -10.38 11.70
C LYS A 100 -16.57 -9.48 12.87
N GLU A 101 -17.21 -10.06 13.88
CA GLU A 101 -17.51 -9.39 15.14
C GLU A 101 -16.57 -9.88 16.24
N TYR A 102 -16.06 -8.94 17.03
CA TYR A 102 -15.35 -9.21 18.26
C TYR A 102 -16.15 -8.61 19.42
N LYS A 103 -16.53 -9.45 20.38
CA LYS A 103 -17.26 -9.05 21.57
C LYS A 103 -16.30 -8.94 22.75
N LYS A 104 -16.25 -7.77 23.38
CA LYS A 104 -15.52 -7.53 24.62
C LYS A 104 -16.47 -6.89 25.63
N GLY A 105 -16.99 -7.72 26.54
CA GLY A 105 -18.10 -7.31 27.41
C GLY A 105 -19.36 -7.03 26.58
N GLU A 106 -19.96 -5.85 26.76
CA GLU A 106 -21.14 -5.40 26.02
C GLU A 106 -20.81 -4.78 24.65
N MET A 107 -19.54 -4.45 24.40
CA MET A 107 -19.13 -3.79 23.17
C MET A 107 -18.90 -4.80 22.05
N ILE A 108 -19.60 -4.62 20.93
CA ILE A 108 -19.41 -5.39 19.69
C ILE A 108 -18.65 -4.50 18.70
N THR A 109 -17.44 -4.93 18.32
CA THR A 109 -16.63 -4.25 17.31
C THR A 109 -16.56 -5.09 16.04
N LYS A 110 -16.92 -4.50 14.90
CA LYS A 110 -16.76 -5.12 13.58
C LYS A 110 -15.35 -4.90 13.03
N TYR A 111 -14.77 -5.94 12.45
CA TYR A 111 -13.45 -5.86 11.84
C TYR A 111 -13.30 -6.78 10.63
N TYR A 112 -12.44 -6.38 9.70
CA TYR A 112 -12.04 -7.23 8.58
C TYR A 112 -10.82 -8.07 8.97
N PRO A 113 -10.84 -9.40 8.75
CA PRO A 113 -9.69 -10.27 9.01
C PRO A 113 -8.45 -9.79 8.25
N SER A 114 -7.30 -9.91 8.91
CA SER A 114 -6.01 -9.54 8.31
C SER A 114 -4.95 -10.61 8.57
N SER A 115 -4.06 -10.83 7.60
CA SER A 115 -2.92 -11.73 7.72
C SER A 115 -1.69 -11.16 7.04
N LEU A 116 -0.50 -11.57 7.48
CA LEU A 116 0.76 -11.27 6.80
C LEU A 116 1.14 -12.44 5.90
N LYS A 117 1.52 -12.15 4.66
CA LYS A 117 2.12 -13.11 3.74
C LYS A 117 3.47 -12.62 3.25
N THR A 118 4.44 -13.52 3.18
CA THR A 118 5.74 -13.24 2.60
C THR A 118 5.67 -13.39 1.08
N ILE A 119 6.29 -12.47 0.34
CA ILE A 119 6.37 -12.54 -1.13
C ILE A 119 7.79 -12.93 -1.51
N THR A 120 7.99 -14.19 -1.89
CA THR A 120 9.30 -14.74 -2.28
C THR A 120 9.44 -14.94 -3.78
N ASN A 121 8.33 -14.94 -4.52
CA ASN A 121 8.35 -15.19 -5.95
C ASN A 121 8.85 -13.96 -6.74
N LYS A 122 10.03 -14.08 -7.35
CA LYS A 122 10.67 -13.02 -8.14
C LYS A 122 9.80 -12.51 -9.29
N ASN A 123 8.99 -13.36 -9.93
CA ASN A 123 8.12 -12.94 -11.03
C ASN A 123 6.97 -12.06 -10.52
N ILE A 124 6.44 -12.36 -9.34
CA ILE A 124 5.43 -11.51 -8.68
C ILE A 124 6.07 -10.17 -8.31
N ILE A 125 7.27 -10.18 -7.73
CA ILE A 125 8.00 -8.95 -7.39
C ILE A 125 8.23 -8.10 -8.64
N LYS A 126 8.72 -8.67 -9.76
CA LYS A 126 8.92 -7.94 -11.03
C LYS A 126 7.62 -7.29 -11.54
N LYS A 127 6.48 -7.99 -11.46
CA LYS A 127 5.16 -7.44 -11.82
C LYS A 127 4.65 -6.37 -10.84
N LEU A 128 5.18 -6.35 -9.62
CA LEU A 128 4.88 -5.36 -8.60
C LEU A 128 5.79 -4.14 -8.67
N LEU A 129 6.99 -4.24 -9.25
CA LEU A 129 7.80 -3.05 -9.52
C LEU A 129 7.02 -2.12 -10.46
N PRO A 130 7.10 -0.79 -10.31
CA PRO A 130 6.69 0.09 -11.39
C PRO A 130 7.48 -0.35 -12.62
N VAL A 131 6.82 -0.44 -13.77
CA VAL A 131 7.55 -0.46 -15.05
C VAL A 131 8.28 0.87 -15.03
N ILE A 132 9.58 0.84 -14.80
CA ILE A 132 10.40 1.95 -15.22
C ILE A 132 10.30 1.83 -16.73
N GLU A 133 9.36 2.58 -17.35
CA GLU A 133 9.68 3.05 -18.69
C GLU A 133 10.97 3.82 -18.44
N GLU A 134 12.08 3.22 -18.87
CA GLU A 134 13.33 3.93 -18.98
C GLU A 134 12.98 5.11 -19.90
N ALA A 135 12.62 6.25 -19.31
CA ALA A 135 12.82 7.51 -19.96
C ALA A 135 14.32 7.49 -20.24
N THR A 136 14.67 7.19 -21.49
CA THR A 136 15.99 7.46 -22.01
C THR A 136 16.22 8.94 -21.75
N ILE A 137 16.92 9.23 -20.66
CA ILE A 137 17.49 10.56 -20.46
C ILE A 137 18.59 10.61 -21.50
N GLU A 138 18.28 11.14 -22.68
CA GLU A 138 19.29 11.56 -23.61
C GLU A 138 19.94 12.80 -22.99
N TYR A 139 21.15 12.60 -22.46
CA TYR A 139 22.02 13.70 -22.09
C TYR A 139 22.62 14.24 -23.40
N ASP A 140 22.55 15.55 -23.61
CA ASP A 140 23.37 16.18 -24.65
C ASP A 140 24.87 16.08 -24.29
N GLU A 141 25.75 16.38 -25.24
CA GLU A 141 27.21 16.32 -25.06
C GLU A 141 27.74 17.27 -23.95
N GLU A 142 26.88 18.12 -23.37
CA GLU A 142 27.20 19.05 -22.28
C GLU A 142 26.64 18.61 -20.90
N GLY A 143 25.97 17.45 -20.82
CA GLY A 143 25.53 16.85 -19.57
C GLY A 143 24.31 17.52 -18.93
N SER A 144 23.50 18.23 -19.72
CA SER A 144 22.22 18.80 -19.27
C SER A 144 21.07 17.84 -19.55
N GLU A 145 20.16 17.67 -18.58
CA GLU A 145 18.94 16.87 -18.76
C GLU A 145 17.97 17.59 -19.69
N ILE A 146 17.69 17.01 -20.86
CA ILE A 146 16.63 17.49 -21.75
C ILE A 146 15.31 16.88 -21.26
N VAL A 147 14.48 17.68 -20.62
CA VAL A 147 13.09 17.31 -20.33
C VAL A 147 12.26 17.80 -21.51
N GLU A 148 11.77 16.90 -22.36
CA GLU A 148 10.72 17.27 -23.33
C GLU A 148 9.46 17.66 -22.53
N GLU A 149 9.16 18.96 -22.49
CA GLU A 149 7.86 19.46 -22.04
C GLU A 149 6.78 18.94 -22.99
N ILE A 150 5.96 18.00 -22.50
CA ILE A 150 4.74 17.61 -23.19
C ILE A 150 3.75 18.76 -22.99
N ASP A 151 3.55 19.57 -24.03
CA ASP A 151 2.57 20.65 -24.08
C ASP A 151 1.15 20.09 -23.81
N PRO A 152 0.48 20.50 -22.73
CA PRO A 152 -0.86 20.00 -22.39
C PRO A 152 -1.97 20.52 -23.32
N GLU A 153 -1.68 21.41 -24.28
CA GLU A 153 -2.67 21.93 -25.24
C GLU A 153 -2.71 21.16 -26.58
N ALA A 154 -1.92 20.11 -26.76
CA ALA A 154 -1.99 19.25 -27.95
C ALA A 154 -3.07 18.16 -27.84
N LEU A 155 -4.35 18.56 -27.79
CA LEU A 155 -5.51 17.66 -27.94
C LEU A 155 -6.53 18.22 -28.92
#